data_AF-A0A815X5Z5-F1
#
_entry.id   AF-A0A815X5Z5-F1
#
_cell.length_a   1.000
_cell.length_b   1.000
_cell.length_c   1.000
_cell.angle_alpha   90.00
_cell.angle_beta   90.00
_cell.angle_gamma   90.00
#
_symmetry.space_group_name_H-M   'P 1'
#
loop_
_entity.id
_entity.type
_entity.pdbx_description
1 polymer ?
#
loop_
_entity_poly.entity_id
_entity_poly.type
_entity_poly.pdbx_seq_one_letter_code
_entity_poly.pdbx_strand_id
1 'polypeptide(L)'
;MIIFNWTVPIIIACSFLTSPIGFQYESESHFCTLTSKVFHTSFTLMVVAFVIPVNIIIVLYVLILKHTTHTNRVQPSTITRKNNKRNLKVYRNILMLLGIVLIGGTPYLLCILINKFSATPWPLYSMAVLFITMAAIVESVTIFLTNKDVKRIVYAKINVFQAEKTQTFTIETTMKTMTNHNQLKKRQTITINA
;
A
#
# COMPACT_ATOMS: atom_id res chain seq x y z
N MET A 1 -10.79 12.54 12.65
CA MET A 1 -10.17 12.70 11.31
C MET A 1 -10.17 11.43 10.48
N ILE A 2 -9.75 10.26 11.01
CA ILE A 2 -9.71 9.01 10.23
C ILE A 2 -11.09 8.65 9.66
N ILE A 3 -12.15 8.63 10.50
CA ILE A 3 -13.51 8.31 10.05
C ILE A 3 -13.95 9.21 8.88
N PHE A 4 -13.75 10.52 9.01
CA PHE A 4 -14.08 11.49 7.96
C PHE A 4 -13.32 11.22 6.64
N ASN A 5 -12.04 10.87 6.74
CA ASN A 5 -11.22 10.53 5.58
C ASN A 5 -11.68 9.25 4.86
N TRP A 6 -12.38 8.35 5.55
CA TRP A 6 -12.97 7.15 4.95
C TRP A 6 -14.39 7.40 4.44
N THR A 7 -15.20 8.18 5.16
CA THR A 7 -16.58 8.46 4.76
C THR A 7 -16.65 9.27 3.48
N VAL A 8 -15.77 10.26 3.28
CA VAL A 8 -15.81 11.12 2.09
C VAL A 8 -15.58 10.33 0.79
N PRO A 9 -14.52 9.50 0.65
CA PRO A 9 -14.34 8.66 -0.54
C PRO A 9 -15.46 7.65 -0.75
N ILE A 10 -16.02 7.08 0.33
CA ILE A 10 -17.14 6.14 0.24
C ILE A 10 -18.38 6.84 -0.32
N ILE A 11 -18.72 8.03 0.19
CA ILE A 11 -19.85 8.81 -0.30
C ILE A 11 -19.66 9.18 -1.78
N ILE A 12 -18.45 9.61 -2.16
CA ILE A 12 -18.10 9.91 -3.56
C ILE A 12 -18.28 8.66 -4.42
N ALA A 13 -17.72 7.51 -4.02
CA ALA A 13 -17.83 6.25 -4.75
C ALA A 13 -19.29 5.78 -4.89
N CYS A 14 -20.07 5.86 -3.81
CA CYS A 14 -21.51 5.55 -3.84
C CYS A 14 -22.28 6.48 -4.79
N SER A 15 -21.93 7.77 -4.82
CA SER A 15 -22.55 8.75 -5.73
C SER A 15 -22.23 8.45 -7.20
N PHE A 16 -21.03 7.92 -7.49
CA PHE A 16 -20.68 7.46 -8.83
C PHE A 16 -21.39 6.15 -9.21
N LEU A 17 -21.61 5.24 -8.26
CA LEU A 17 -22.31 3.96 -8.49
C LEU A 17 -23.79 4.15 -8.80
N THR A 18 -24.43 5.18 -8.23
CA THR A 18 -25.85 5.49 -8.50
C THR A 18 -26.06 6.30 -9.76
N SER A 19 -25.00 6.87 -10.35
CA SER A 19 -25.11 7.69 -11.56
C SER A 19 -25.00 6.83 -12.82
N PRO A 20 -26.02 6.82 -13.70
CA PRO A 20 -25.98 6.10 -14.98
C PRO A 20 -24.94 6.69 -15.96
N ILE A 21 -24.37 7.85 -15.61
CA ILE A 21 -23.34 8.56 -16.38
C ILE A 21 -21.94 8.08 -15.94
N GLY A 22 -21.79 7.48 -14.75
CA GLY A 22 -20.49 7.12 -14.20
C GLY A 22 -19.93 5.82 -14.79
N PHE A 23 -20.74 4.77 -14.82
CA PHE A 23 -20.34 3.45 -15.28
C PHE A 23 -21.05 3.10 -16.57
N GLN A 24 -20.29 2.96 -17.65
CA GLN A 24 -20.82 2.50 -18.93
C GLN A 24 -20.11 1.21 -19.34
N TYR A 25 -20.87 0.30 -19.92
CA TYR A 25 -20.31 -0.88 -20.54
C TYR A 25 -19.59 -0.46 -21.82
N GLU A 26 -18.28 -0.68 -21.87
CA GLU A 26 -17.47 -0.39 -23.03
C GLU A 26 -17.35 -1.67 -23.87
N SER A 27 -18.03 -1.68 -25.03
CA SER A 27 -18.11 -2.84 -25.91
C SER A 27 -16.74 -3.29 -26.44
N GLU A 28 -15.78 -2.38 -26.57
CA GLU A 28 -14.44 -2.70 -27.07
C GLU A 28 -13.62 -3.51 -26.07
N SER A 29 -13.80 -3.26 -24.76
CA SER A 29 -13.06 -3.93 -23.71
C SER A 29 -13.88 -4.99 -22.97
N HIS A 30 -15.18 -5.11 -23.24
CA HIS A 30 -16.11 -6.00 -22.53
C HIS A 30 -16.11 -5.79 -21.00
N PHE A 31 -15.74 -4.59 -20.55
CA PHE A 31 -15.64 -4.22 -19.14
C PHE A 31 -16.57 -3.05 -18.84
N CYS A 32 -17.11 -3.04 -17.62
CA CYS A 32 -17.79 -1.87 -17.08
C CYS A 32 -16.71 -0.90 -16.58
N THR A 33 -16.40 0.13 -17.36
CA THR A 33 -15.36 1.09 -17.03
C THR A 33 -16.01 2.39 -16.55
N LEU A 34 -15.32 3.12 -15.66
CA LEU A 34 -15.68 4.50 -15.38
C LEU A 34 -15.51 5.27 -16.69
N THR A 35 -16.62 5.78 -17.25
CA THR A 35 -16.63 6.27 -18.64
C THR A 35 -15.66 7.44 -18.79
N SER A 36 -14.62 7.26 -19.59
CA SER A 36 -13.71 8.33 -20.01
C SER A 36 -14.35 9.23 -21.07
N LYS A 37 -15.51 8.83 -21.61
CA LYS A 37 -16.26 9.57 -22.64
C LYS A 37 -16.82 10.88 -22.10
N VAL A 38 -17.10 10.95 -20.81
CA VAL A 38 -17.56 12.18 -20.17
C VAL A 38 -16.37 12.89 -19.53
N PHE A 39 -15.67 13.70 -20.32
CA PHE A 39 -14.47 14.43 -19.89
C PHE A 39 -14.64 15.13 -18.52
N HIS A 40 -15.79 15.75 -18.28
CA HIS A 40 -16.06 16.49 -17.04
C HIS A 40 -16.03 15.62 -15.79
N THR A 41 -16.57 14.40 -15.84
CA THR A 41 -16.61 13.51 -14.66
C THR A 41 -15.23 12.95 -14.37
N SER A 42 -14.51 12.47 -15.38
CA SER A 42 -13.13 11.97 -15.22
C SER A 42 -12.18 13.08 -14.75
N PHE A 43 -12.30 14.28 -15.31
CA PHE A 43 -11.49 15.43 -14.89
C PHE A 43 -11.77 15.85 -13.45
N THR A 44 -13.05 15.94 -13.05
CA THR A 44 -13.42 16.32 -11.68
C THR A 44 -12.92 15.29 -10.67
N LEU A 45 -13.07 14.00 -10.98
CA LEU A 45 -12.55 12.93 -10.13
C LEU A 45 -11.03 13.03 -9.99
N MET A 46 -10.31 13.28 -11.08
CA MET A 46 -8.85 13.44 -11.04
C MET A 46 -8.42 14.66 -10.23
N VAL A 47 -9.13 15.78 -10.36
CA VAL A 47 -8.82 16.99 -9.58
C VAL A 47 -9.02 16.74 -8.09
N VAL A 48 -10.14 16.14 -7.70
CA VAL A 48 -10.48 15.90 -6.29
C VAL A 48 -9.62 14.80 -5.68
N ALA A 49 -9.36 13.70 -6.39
CA ALA A 49 -8.65 12.55 -5.86
C ALA A 49 -7.12 12.68 -5.94
N PHE A 50 -6.59 13.46 -6.89
CA PHE A 50 -5.14 13.55 -7.12
C PHE A 50 -4.61 14.98 -6.98
N VAL A 51 -5.12 15.93 -7.75
CA VAL A 51 -4.54 17.29 -7.82
C VAL A 51 -4.65 18.01 -6.47
N ILE A 52 -5.82 18.02 -5.84
CA ILE A 52 -6.03 18.68 -4.56
C ILE A 52 -5.16 18.05 -3.45
N PRO A 53 -5.19 16.71 -3.21
CA PRO A 53 -4.35 16.08 -2.20
C PRO A 53 -2.85 16.33 -2.41
N VAL A 54 -2.36 16.19 -3.65
CA VAL A 54 -0.95 16.43 -3.98
C VAL A 54 -0.56 17.88 -3.66
N ASN A 55 -1.37 18.86 -4.06
CA ASN A 55 -1.09 20.27 -3.78
C ASN A 55 -1.10 20.57 -2.28
N ILE A 56 -2.06 20.03 -1.52
CA ILE A 56 -2.11 20.20 -0.06
C ILE A 56 -0.84 19.64 0.58
N ILE A 57 -0.38 18.45 0.16
CA ILE A 57 0.85 17.84 0.69
C ILE A 57 2.07 18.71 0.35
N ILE A 58 2.17 19.22 -0.88
CA ILE A 58 3.27 20.11 -1.29
C ILE A 58 3.28 21.40 -0.47
N VAL A 59 2.13 22.06 -0.30
CA VAL A 59 2.03 23.31 0.47
C VAL A 59 2.41 23.08 1.94
N LEU A 60 1.86 22.03 2.55
CA LEU A 60 2.22 21.64 3.92
C LEU A 60 3.73 21.39 4.05
N TYR A 61 4.32 20.71 3.06
CA TYR A 61 5.74 20.42 3.04
C TYR A 61 6.59 21.69 2.96
N VAL A 62 6.25 22.63 2.06
CA VAL A 62 6.94 23.91 1.94
C VAL A 62 6.84 24.72 3.23
N LEU A 63 5.67 24.77 3.87
CA LEU A 63 5.47 25.46 5.15
C LEU A 63 6.35 24.86 6.26
N ILE A 64 6.39 23.54 6.37
CA ILE A 64 7.20 22.83 7.35
C ILE A 64 8.70 23.07 7.12
N LEU A 65 9.17 23.00 5.87
CA LEU A 65 10.56 23.27 5.52
C LEU A 65 10.96 24.71 5.85
N LYS A 66 10.10 25.68 5.49
CA LYS A 66 10.32 27.10 5.81
C LYS A 66 10.43 27.31 7.32
N HIS A 67 9.50 26.74 8.08
CA HIS A 67 9.51 26.83 9.54
C HIS A 67 10.76 26.19 10.14
N THR A 68 11.10 24.97 9.72
CA THR A 68 12.26 24.22 10.25
C THR A 68 13.59 24.91 9.90
N THR A 69 13.70 25.48 8.70
CA THR A 69 14.89 26.25 8.27
C THR A 69 15.04 27.52 9.09
N HIS A 70 13.93 28.22 9.35
CA HIS A 70 13.92 29.42 10.17
C HIS A 70 14.32 29.11 11.62
N THR A 71 13.70 28.12 12.26
CA THR A 71 14.01 27.74 13.65
C THR A 71 15.47 27.27 13.81
N ASN A 72 16.00 26.50 12.86
CA ASN A 72 17.39 26.04 12.90
C ASN A 72 18.41 27.20 12.82
N ARG A 73 18.06 28.31 12.16
CA ARG A 73 18.93 29.49 12.10
C ARG A 73 18.95 30.28 13.41
N VAL A 74 17.84 30.31 14.14
CA VAL A 74 17.67 31.19 15.31
C VAL A 74 18.11 30.53 16.62
N GLN A 75 17.94 29.21 16.81
CA GLN A 75 18.36 28.52 18.05
C GLN A 75 18.85 27.08 17.80
N PRO A 76 20.17 26.84 17.72
CA PRO A 76 20.73 25.50 17.60
C PRO A 76 20.81 24.82 18.98
N SER A 77 19.66 24.55 19.61
CA SER A 77 19.67 23.74 20.85
C SER A 77 19.88 22.26 20.53
N THR A 78 20.68 21.57 21.34
CA THR A 78 21.01 20.14 21.20
C THR A 78 19.77 19.23 21.29
N ILE A 79 18.76 19.63 22.07
CA ILE A 79 17.47 18.91 22.21
C ILE A 79 16.64 19.05 20.92
N THR A 80 16.59 20.24 20.33
CA THR A 80 15.92 20.49 19.04
C THR A 80 16.54 19.64 17.93
N ARG A 81 17.87 19.43 17.95
CA ARG A 81 18.61 18.65 16.95
C ARG A 81 18.20 17.16 16.91
N LYS A 82 17.94 16.53 18.07
CA LYS A 82 17.54 15.11 18.13
C LYS A 82 16.12 14.90 17.58
N ASN A 83 15.18 15.78 17.95
CA ASN A 83 13.81 15.74 17.42
C ASN A 83 13.77 16.05 15.92
N ASN A 84 14.62 16.97 15.45
CA ASN A 84 14.72 17.31 14.03
C ASN A 84 15.16 16.12 13.17
N LYS A 85 16.11 15.29 13.64
CA LYS A 85 16.53 14.07 12.92
C LYS A 85 15.40 13.05 12.75
N ARG A 86 14.54 12.87 13.77
CA ARG A 86 13.38 11.97 13.68
C ARG A 86 12.35 12.51 12.69
N ASN A 87 12.06 13.80 12.76
CA ASN A 87 11.12 14.48 11.86
C ASN A 87 11.61 14.44 10.40
N LEU A 88 12.91 14.68 10.16
CA LEU A 88 13.53 14.58 8.84
C LEU A 88 13.30 13.21 8.19
N LYS A 89 13.35 12.13 8.98
CA LYS A 89 13.08 10.78 8.46
C LYS A 89 11.62 10.64 8.03
N VAL A 90 10.67 11.09 8.86
CA VAL A 90 9.24 11.07 8.50
C VAL A 90 8.99 11.89 7.24
N TYR A 91 9.61 13.06 7.12
CA TYR A 91 9.48 13.90 5.93
C TYR A 91 10.03 13.26 4.66
N ARG A 92 11.22 12.64 4.75
CA ARG A 92 11.78 11.89 3.62
C ARG A 92 10.82 10.79 3.15
N ASN A 93 10.18 10.11 4.10
CA ASN A 93 9.20 9.07 3.79
C ASN A 93 7.98 9.64 3.07
N ILE A 94 7.39 10.72 3.59
CA ILE A 94 6.25 11.40 2.97
C ILE A 94 6.60 11.84 1.54
N LEU A 95 7.80 12.39 1.33
CA LEU A 95 8.25 12.84 0.01
C LEU A 95 8.48 11.68 -0.97
N MET A 96 9.00 10.54 -0.49
CA MET A 96 9.09 9.32 -1.30
C MET A 96 7.71 8.81 -1.72
N LEU A 97 6.73 8.79 -0.80
CA LEU A 97 5.35 8.38 -1.12
C LEU A 97 4.70 9.36 -2.10
N LEU A 98 4.87 10.67 -1.90
CA LEU A 98 4.39 11.69 -2.83
C LEU A 98 4.99 11.51 -4.24
N GLY A 99 6.28 11.20 -4.33
CA GLY A 99 6.93 10.91 -5.61
C GLY A 99 6.32 9.72 -6.33
N ILE A 100 6.03 8.63 -5.61
CA ILE A 100 5.38 7.43 -6.17
C ILE A 100 3.98 7.78 -6.70
N VAL A 101 3.19 8.51 -5.91
CA VAL A 101 1.85 8.94 -6.30
C VAL A 101 1.90 9.83 -7.54
N LEU A 102 2.82 10.80 -7.58
CA LEU A 102 3.02 11.68 -8.75
C LEU A 102 3.34 10.87 -10.01
N ILE A 103 4.34 9.99 -9.95
CA ILE A 103 4.76 9.16 -11.10
C ILE A 103 3.62 8.26 -11.58
N GLY A 104 2.84 7.68 -10.65
CA GLY A 104 1.70 6.82 -10.98
C GLY A 104 0.49 7.57 -11.56
N GLY A 105 0.17 8.75 -11.01
CA GLY A 105 -1.01 9.51 -11.40
C GLY A 105 -0.81 10.42 -12.63
N THR A 106 0.42 10.86 -12.91
CA THR A 106 0.71 11.74 -14.05
C THR A 106 0.32 11.16 -15.41
N PRO A 107 0.60 9.88 -15.75
CA PRO A 107 0.17 9.29 -17.02
C PRO A 107 -1.34 9.38 -17.23
N TYR A 108 -2.12 9.15 -16.19
CA TYR A 108 -3.58 9.24 -16.26
C TYR A 108 -4.08 10.67 -16.41
N LEU A 109 -3.47 11.62 -15.68
CA LEU A 109 -3.75 13.06 -15.86
C LEU A 109 -3.48 13.47 -17.31
N LEU A 110 -2.36 13.03 -17.87
CA LEU A 110 -1.98 13.34 -19.24
C LEU A 110 -2.98 12.74 -20.24
N CYS A 111 -3.44 11.51 -20.03
CA CYS A 111 -4.47 10.88 -20.87
C CYS A 111 -5.78 11.67 -20.86
N ILE A 112 -6.22 12.18 -19.70
CA ILE A 112 -7.42 13.02 -19.59
C ILE A 112 -7.20 14.34 -20.36
N LEU A 113 -6.05 14.99 -20.19
CA LEU A 113 -5.75 16.25 -20.88
C LEU A 113 -5.70 16.06 -22.40
N ILE A 114 -5.06 14.99 -22.89
CA ILE A 114 -5.04 14.65 -24.31
C ILE A 114 -6.47 14.40 -24.81
N ASN A 115 -7.30 13.68 -24.05
CA ASN A 115 -8.68 13.37 -24.43
C ASN A 115 -9.54 14.63 -24.67
N LYS A 116 -9.17 15.76 -24.05
CA LYS A 116 -9.80 17.07 -24.31
C LYS A 116 -9.52 17.59 -25.73
N PHE A 117 -8.32 17.34 -26.25
CA PHE A 117 -7.86 17.88 -27.53
C PHE A 117 -8.03 16.88 -28.68
N SER A 118 -7.87 15.59 -28.41
CA SER A 118 -7.95 14.51 -29.39
C SER A 118 -8.38 13.24 -28.70
N ALA A 119 -9.22 12.42 -29.34
CA ALA A 119 -9.67 11.16 -28.76
C ALA A 119 -8.47 10.28 -28.38
N THR A 120 -8.28 10.02 -27.08
CA THR A 120 -7.16 9.22 -26.58
C THR A 120 -7.39 7.75 -26.96
N PRO A 121 -6.43 7.08 -27.61
CA PRO A 121 -6.58 5.67 -27.96
C PRO A 121 -6.66 4.80 -26.70
N TRP A 122 -7.54 3.80 -26.72
CA TRP A 122 -7.81 2.92 -25.59
C TRP A 122 -6.56 2.28 -24.94
N PRO A 123 -5.54 1.83 -25.69
CA PRO A 123 -4.32 1.27 -25.10
C PRO A 123 -3.58 2.24 -24.17
N LEU A 124 -3.58 3.55 -24.46
CA LEU A 124 -2.93 4.54 -23.60
C LEU A 124 -3.67 4.69 -22.27
N TYR A 125 -5.00 4.66 -22.29
CA TYR A 125 -5.82 4.73 -21.09
C TYR A 125 -5.60 3.49 -20.20
N SER A 126 -5.55 2.30 -20.81
CA SER A 126 -5.25 1.04 -20.10
C SER A 126 -3.87 1.05 -19.45
N MET A 127 -2.84 1.51 -20.20
CA MET A 127 -1.50 1.68 -19.64
C MET A 127 -1.48 2.67 -18.47
N ALA A 128 -2.17 3.81 -18.59
CA ALA A 128 -2.25 4.78 -17.50
C ALA A 128 -2.91 4.21 -16.23
N VAL A 129 -3.94 3.39 -16.36
CA VAL A 129 -4.56 2.68 -15.24
C VAL A 129 -3.59 1.66 -14.62
N LEU A 130 -2.80 0.95 -15.45
CA LEU A 130 -1.74 0.06 -14.96
C LEU A 130 -0.66 0.81 -14.17
N PHE A 131 -0.31 2.04 -14.56
CA PHE A 131 0.62 2.86 -13.78
C PHE A 131 0.07 3.21 -12.39
N ILE A 132 -1.24 3.49 -12.28
CA ILE A 132 -1.89 3.76 -10.98
C ILE A 132 -1.85 2.50 -10.09
N THR A 133 -2.22 1.33 -10.63
CA THR A 133 -2.24 0.10 -9.84
C THR A 133 -0.84 -0.31 -9.40
N MET A 134 0.16 -0.20 -10.28
CA MET A 134 1.55 -0.45 -9.94
C MET A 134 2.07 0.53 -8.88
N ALA A 135 1.71 1.82 -8.99
CA ALA A 135 2.08 2.82 -8.00
C ALA A 135 1.52 2.47 -6.60
N ALA A 136 0.27 2.01 -6.51
CA ALA A 136 -0.32 1.58 -5.25
C ALA A 136 0.42 0.37 -4.61
N ILE A 137 0.87 -0.57 -5.44
CA ILE A 137 1.69 -1.71 -4.97
C ILE A 137 3.04 -1.20 -4.46
N VAL A 138 3.73 -0.36 -5.24
CA VAL A 138 5.03 0.21 -4.87
C VAL A 138 4.91 1.07 -3.61
N GLU A 139 3.82 1.83 -3.45
CA GLU A 139 3.52 2.61 -2.26
C GLU A 139 3.38 1.71 -1.03
N SER A 140 2.57 0.66 -1.13
CA SER A 140 2.36 -0.32 -0.05
C SER A 140 3.68 -0.98 0.39
N VAL A 141 4.49 -1.42 -0.59
CA VAL A 141 5.83 -1.96 -0.35
C VAL A 141 6.73 -0.92 0.30
N THR A 142 6.70 0.33 -0.15
CA THR A 142 7.52 1.41 0.40
C THR A 142 7.15 1.71 1.85
N ILE A 143 5.86 1.78 2.19
CA ILE A 143 5.39 1.97 3.56
C ILE A 143 5.89 0.82 4.45
N PHE A 144 5.72 -0.41 3.99
CA PHE A 144 6.21 -1.60 4.69
C PHE A 144 7.73 -1.57 4.91
N LEU A 145 8.50 -1.20 3.88
CA LEU A 145 9.96 -1.14 3.96
C LEU A 145 10.46 -0.03 4.87
N THR A 146 9.73 1.08 4.92
CA THR A 146 10.15 2.30 5.58
C THR A 146 9.81 2.31 7.07
N ASN A 147 8.74 1.60 7.46
CA ASN A 147 8.28 1.55 8.84
C ASN A 147 8.99 0.43 9.63
N LYS A 148 9.93 0.84 10.49
CA LYS A 148 10.71 -0.09 11.33
C LYS A 148 9.85 -0.83 12.34
N ASP A 149 8.79 -0.20 12.84
CA ASP A 149 7.93 -0.78 13.86
C ASP A 149 7.07 -1.88 13.26
N VAL A 150 6.52 -1.65 12.06
CA VAL A 150 5.79 -2.68 11.29
C VAL A 150 6.70 -3.87 10.99
N LYS A 151 7.93 -3.62 10.51
CA LYS A 151 8.92 -4.68 10.29
C LYS A 151 9.17 -5.49 11.56
N ARG A 152 9.40 -4.82 12.69
CA ARG A 152 9.65 -5.51 13.97
C ARG A 152 8.48 -6.41 14.35
N ILE A 153 7.25 -5.93 14.23
CA ILE A 153 6.04 -6.71 14.55
C ILE A 153 5.92 -7.92 13.62
N VAL A 154 6.14 -7.73 12.31
CA VAL A 154 6.04 -8.80 11.33
C VAL A 154 7.13 -9.85 11.53
N TYR A 155 8.39 -9.45 11.75
CA TYR A 155 9.47 -10.39 12.05
C TYR A 155 9.24 -11.14 13.35
N ALA A 156 8.72 -10.48 14.39
CA ALA A 156 8.37 -11.14 15.65
C ALA A 156 7.31 -12.23 15.42
N LYS A 157 6.23 -11.93 14.67
CA LYS A 157 5.19 -12.92 14.36
C LYS A 157 5.71 -14.07 13.50
N ILE A 158 6.55 -13.79 12.50
CA ILE A 158 7.15 -14.83 11.65
C ILE A 158 8.02 -15.76 12.49
N ASN A 159 8.85 -15.22 13.40
CA ASN A 159 9.69 -16.05 14.26
C ASN A 159 8.88 -16.93 15.21
N VAL A 160 7.77 -16.41 15.76
CA VAL A 160 6.85 -17.20 16.60
C VAL A 160 6.21 -18.33 15.77
N PHE A 161 5.72 -18.03 14.57
CA PHE A 161 5.12 -19.03 13.69
C PHE A 161 6.13 -20.11 13.26
N GLN A 162 7.39 -19.73 13.01
CA GLN A 162 8.46 -20.68 12.72
C GLN A 162 8.75 -21.58 13.93
N ALA A 163 8.81 -21.03 15.15
CA ALA A 163 9.03 -21.81 16.37
C ALA A 163 7.90 -22.81 16.64
N GLU A 164 6.65 -22.41 16.42
CA GLU A 164 5.47 -23.28 16.58
C GLU A 164 5.49 -24.44 15.57
N LYS A 165 5.88 -24.18 14.32
CA LYS A 165 6.02 -25.20 13.28
C LYS A 165 7.16 -26.19 13.59
N THR A 166 8.25 -25.73 14.20
CA THR A 166 9.34 -26.62 14.65
C THR A 166 8.92 -27.52 15.81
N GLN A 167 8.10 -27.02 16.73
CA GLN A 167 7.61 -27.81 17.87
C GLN A 167 6.63 -28.91 17.43
N THR A 168 5.70 -28.61 16.53
CA THR A 168 4.76 -29.62 16.00
C THR A 168 5.49 -30.73 15.25
N PHE A 169 6.49 -30.38 14.42
CA PHE A 169 7.29 -31.38 13.71
C PHE A 169 8.13 -32.27 14.65
N THR A 170 8.65 -31.69 15.74
CA THR A 170 9.44 -32.45 16.72
C THR A 170 8.56 -33.46 17.46
N ILE A 171 7.38 -33.06 17.93
CA ILE A 171 6.45 -33.94 18.67
C ILE A 171 5.99 -35.12 17.80
N GLU A 172 5.67 -34.87 16.53
CA GLU A 172 5.24 -35.93 15.61
C GLU A 172 6.35 -36.95 15.36
N THR A 173 7.61 -36.48 15.31
CA THR A 173 8.78 -37.34 15.17
C THR A 173 8.98 -38.19 16.43
N THR A 174 8.95 -37.61 17.64
CA THR A 174 9.10 -38.37 18.89
C THR A 174 7.99 -39.41 19.07
N MET A 175 6.75 -39.08 18.72
CA MET A 175 5.63 -40.04 18.78
C MET A 175 5.84 -41.22 17.83
N LYS A 176 6.32 -40.99 16.59
CA LYS A 176 6.64 -42.06 15.64
C LYS A 176 7.78 -42.94 16.16
N THR A 177 8.82 -42.37 16.76
CA THR A 177 9.94 -43.15 17.32
C THR A 177 9.52 -43.98 18.52
N MET A 178 8.71 -43.43 19.43
CA MET A 178 8.17 -44.17 20.58
C MET A 178 7.24 -45.31 20.15
N THR A 179 6.43 -45.09 19.11
CA THR A 179 5.55 -46.13 18.57
C THR A 179 6.35 -47.28 17.96
N ASN A 180 7.41 -46.98 17.18
CA ASN A 180 8.29 -48.00 16.62
C ASN A 180 9.07 -48.78 17.70
N HIS A 181 9.54 -48.10 18.76
CA HIS A 181 10.24 -48.79 19.84
C HIS A 181 9.32 -49.75 20.61
N ASN A 182 8.06 -49.38 20.82
CA ASN A 182 7.08 -50.26 21.46
C ASN A 182 6.72 -51.47 20.57
N GLN A 183 6.65 -51.30 19.25
CA GLN A 183 6.45 -52.40 18.30
C GLN A 183 7.64 -53.39 18.28
N LEU A 184 8.87 -52.87 18.32
CA LEU A 184 10.09 -53.68 18.41
C LEU A 184 10.17 -54.48 19.72
N LYS A 185 9.86 -53.84 20.85
CA LYS A 185 9.84 -54.52 22.17
C LYS A 185 8.82 -55.65 22.19
N LYS A 186 7.63 -55.44 21.62
CA LYS A 186 6.57 -56.46 21.52
C LYS A 186 6.97 -57.66 20.66
N ARG A 187 7.74 -57.47 19.57
CA ARG A 187 8.24 -58.60 18.74
C ARG A 187 9.29 -59.45 19.46
N GLN A 188 10.19 -58.83 20.23
CA GLN A 188 11.20 -59.58 21.00
C GLN A 188 10.57 -60.41 22.13
N THR A 189 9.49 -59.95 22.74
CA THR A 189 8.81 -60.74 23.80
C THR A 189 8.13 -61.99 23.26
N ILE A 190 7.73 -62.00 21.97
CA ILE A 190 7.06 -63.15 21.33
C ILE A 190 8.06 -64.25 20.93
N THR A 191 9.33 -63.90 20.66
CA THR A 191 10.36 -64.87 20.20
C THR A 191 11.03 -65.65 21.33
N ILE A 192 10.85 -65.24 22.59
CA ILE A 192 11.48 -65.91 23.76
C ILE A 192 10.55 -66.98 24.37
N ASN A 193 9.26 -66.97 24.01
CA ASN A 193 8.24 -67.88 24.57
C ASN A 193 7.77 -68.97 23.57
N ALA A 194 8.50 -69.16 22.47
CA ALA A 194 8.28 -70.23 21.49
C ALA A 194 9.51 -71.12 21.42
#